data_AF-A0A3A0BBT5-F1
#
_entry.id   AF-A0A3A0BBT5-F1
#
_cell.length_a   1.000
_cell.length_b   1.000
_cell.length_c   1.000
_cell.angle_alpha   90.00
_cell.angle_beta   90.00
_cell.angle_gamma   90.00
#
_symmetry.space_group_name_H-M   'P 1'
#
loop_
_entity.id
_entity.type
_entity.pdbx_description
1 polymer ?
#
loop_
_entity_poly.entity_id
_entity_poly.type
_entity_poly.pdbx_seq_one_letter_code
_entity_poly.pdbx_strand_id
1 'polypeptide(L)'
;MPYVAVPVLRSAAEAFEALSVGILAGSFIVVLILFIVPITLLGTISPYAIRLSVDDASKAGQISGQIYAVSTLGSFIGTFLPTLIFIPTIGTRLTFAAFGMILLLTALLGLWRFTNRREALKLTWMPVLLALIAALFAHQSLKNSDGKVYETESEYNYIQVQEVNGFTLLRLNDGQGVHSIYHPDTLFYNGPWEQFSAGPFFYANRSPDDIHSMAIVGLAAGTAARQATTIYGADLQIDGYELDPKIAEVGYEYFHMDLPNLNVIIGDGRLNLDRSAKQYDIIAVDAYRPPYIPPHMTTLEFFTLCASRLTDDGVLTLNVGSTPGDRRLIDGLATTMAQVFPSIHIMDIPGSLNTMLFATKQETAPENFAANLLRLAPDPGQNPLLVTVMSSTYANLKPGYKTTTVFTDDLAPIEWIVNDMVVRFVLEGGLEFLQ
;
A
#
# COMPACT_ATOMS: atom_id res chain seq x y z
N MET A 1 34.13 -18.26 -16.17
CA MET A 1 32.78 -17.68 -16.06
C MET A 1 31.73 -18.69 -15.56
N PRO A 2 31.57 -19.93 -16.10
CA PRO A 2 30.50 -20.82 -15.64
C PRO A 2 30.74 -21.43 -14.24
N TYR A 3 31.99 -21.80 -13.90
CA TYR A 3 32.27 -22.48 -12.61
C TYR A 3 32.20 -21.56 -11.37
N VAL A 4 32.38 -20.24 -11.55
CA VAL A 4 32.21 -19.24 -10.47
C VAL A 4 30.73 -18.90 -10.27
N ALA A 5 29.91 -19.11 -11.29
CA ALA A 5 28.46 -18.97 -11.17
C ALA A 5 27.83 -20.12 -10.38
N VAL A 6 28.47 -21.29 -10.27
CA VAL A 6 27.85 -22.48 -9.63
C VAL A 6 27.51 -22.26 -8.16
N PRO A 7 28.39 -21.73 -7.28
CA PRO A 7 28.02 -21.45 -5.89
C PRO A 7 26.93 -20.38 -5.80
N VAL A 8 26.99 -19.34 -6.63
CA VAL A 8 26.00 -18.25 -6.67
C VAL A 8 24.64 -18.75 -7.16
N LEU A 9 24.62 -19.59 -8.20
CA LEU A 9 23.42 -20.21 -8.74
C LEU A 9 22.86 -21.26 -7.81
N ARG A 10 23.69 -21.97 -7.03
CA ARG A 10 23.26 -22.95 -6.05
C ARG A 10 22.68 -22.27 -4.81
N SER A 11 23.32 -21.22 -4.29
CA SER A 11 22.76 -20.40 -3.22
C SER A 11 21.51 -19.65 -3.66
N ALA A 12 21.46 -19.16 -4.92
CA ALA A 12 20.24 -18.64 -5.49
C ALA A 12 19.18 -19.74 -5.59
N ALA A 13 19.51 -20.94 -6.10
CA ALA A 13 18.57 -22.06 -6.22
C ALA A 13 18.02 -22.53 -4.88
N GLU A 14 18.85 -22.63 -3.85
CA GLU A 14 18.43 -22.99 -2.48
C GLU A 14 17.56 -21.89 -1.85
N ALA A 15 17.87 -20.61 -2.09
CA ALA A 15 17.01 -19.49 -1.72
C ALA A 15 15.71 -19.45 -2.55
N PHE A 16 15.73 -19.92 -3.79
CA PHE A 16 14.57 -20.07 -4.65
C PHE A 16 13.68 -21.23 -4.20
N GLU A 17 14.25 -22.33 -3.70
CA GLU A 17 13.54 -23.57 -3.34
C GLU A 17 12.67 -23.43 -2.08
N ALA A 18 13.04 -22.53 -1.17
CA ALA A 18 12.28 -22.27 0.05
C ALA A 18 11.38 -21.02 -0.03
N LEU A 19 11.37 -20.30 -1.17
CA LEU A 19 10.25 -19.43 -1.54
C LEU A 19 9.07 -20.32 -1.96
N SER A 20 7.83 -19.84 -1.81
CA SER A 20 6.64 -20.46 -2.40
C SER A 20 6.66 -20.38 -3.94
N VAL A 21 7.61 -21.11 -4.55
CA VAL A 21 7.96 -21.16 -5.99
C VAL A 21 6.73 -21.25 -6.87
N GLY A 22 5.72 -22.03 -6.46
CA GLY A 22 4.51 -22.24 -7.24
C GLY A 22 3.78 -20.94 -7.58
N ILE A 23 3.72 -19.96 -6.67
CA ILE A 23 2.94 -18.74 -6.87
C ILE A 23 3.72 -17.70 -7.66
N LEU A 24 5.00 -17.46 -7.32
CA LEU A 24 5.83 -16.49 -8.05
C LEU A 24 6.23 -17.01 -9.43
N ALA A 25 6.68 -18.26 -9.55
CA ALA A 25 6.97 -18.85 -10.86
C ALA A 25 5.69 -19.06 -11.66
N GLY A 26 4.58 -19.45 -11.01
CA GLY A 26 3.27 -19.56 -11.65
C GLY A 26 2.79 -18.24 -12.23
N SER A 27 2.79 -17.17 -11.43
CA SER A 27 2.41 -15.82 -11.89
C SER A 27 3.34 -15.32 -12.99
N PHE A 28 4.65 -15.48 -12.85
CA PHE A 28 5.62 -15.13 -13.89
C PHE A 28 5.37 -15.89 -15.21
N ILE A 29 5.16 -17.21 -15.16
CA ILE A 29 4.87 -18.04 -16.33
C ILE A 29 3.55 -17.63 -16.97
N VAL A 30 2.51 -17.39 -16.16
CA VAL A 30 1.20 -16.94 -16.67
C VAL A 30 1.32 -15.59 -17.38
N VAL A 31 2.00 -14.61 -16.76
CA VAL A 31 2.27 -13.31 -17.37
C VAL A 31 3.07 -13.49 -18.66
N LEU A 32 4.13 -14.30 -18.64
CA LEU A 32 4.95 -14.58 -19.82
C LEU A 32 4.10 -15.16 -20.96
N ILE A 33 3.27 -16.17 -20.69
CA ILE A 33 2.40 -16.81 -21.69
C ILE A 33 1.35 -15.81 -22.21
N LEU A 34 0.77 -14.98 -21.33
CA LEU A 34 -0.23 -13.99 -21.70
C LEU A 34 0.36 -12.92 -22.64
N PHE A 35 1.59 -12.48 -22.37
CA PHE A 35 2.22 -11.36 -23.06
C PHE A 35 3.13 -11.77 -24.23
N ILE A 36 3.65 -13.00 -24.28
CA ILE A 36 4.60 -13.42 -25.33
C ILE A 36 3.99 -13.29 -26.73
N VAL A 37 2.75 -13.74 -26.92
CA VAL A 37 2.08 -13.69 -28.22
C VAL A 37 1.83 -12.25 -28.68
N PRO A 38 1.10 -11.39 -27.92
CA PRO A 38 0.80 -10.03 -28.36
C PRO A 38 2.05 -9.17 -28.52
N ILE A 39 3.04 -9.27 -27.61
CA ILE A 39 4.27 -8.46 -27.70
C ILE A 39 5.11 -8.91 -28.91
N THR A 40 5.22 -10.22 -29.17
CA THR A 40 5.94 -10.71 -30.34
C THR A 40 5.29 -10.22 -31.63
N LEU A 41 3.95 -10.30 -31.73
CA LEU A 41 3.23 -9.81 -32.91
C LEU A 41 3.44 -8.31 -33.11
N LEU A 42 3.32 -7.50 -32.06
CA LEU A 42 3.60 -6.05 -32.14
C LEU A 42 5.05 -5.76 -32.55
N GLY A 43 6.02 -6.49 -32.00
CA GLY A 43 7.44 -6.34 -32.32
C GLY A 43 7.79 -6.68 -33.78
N THR A 44 6.99 -7.52 -34.44
CA THR A 44 7.19 -7.85 -35.86
C THR A 44 6.75 -6.75 -36.83
N ILE A 45 5.97 -5.75 -36.39
CA ILE A 45 5.44 -4.69 -37.25
C ILE A 45 6.57 -3.92 -37.95
N SER A 46 7.60 -3.49 -37.21
CA SER A 46 8.69 -2.68 -37.79
C SER A 46 9.53 -3.47 -38.82
N PRO A 47 10.00 -4.71 -38.55
CA PRO A 47 10.69 -5.53 -39.54
C PRO A 47 9.86 -5.81 -40.80
N TYR A 48 8.56 -6.08 -40.67
CA TYR A 48 7.68 -6.29 -41.82
C TYR A 48 7.47 -5.00 -42.61
N ALA A 49 7.24 -3.87 -41.94
CA ALA A 49 7.10 -2.57 -42.59
C ALA A 49 8.36 -2.20 -43.39
N ILE A 50 9.54 -2.43 -42.83
CA ILE A 50 10.82 -2.23 -43.54
C ILE A 50 10.87 -3.14 -44.77
N ARG A 51 10.65 -4.44 -44.60
CA ARG A 51 10.71 -5.40 -45.72
C ARG A 51 9.74 -5.07 -46.85
N LEU A 52 8.54 -4.58 -46.53
CA LEU A 52 7.53 -4.18 -47.52
C LEU A 52 7.81 -2.82 -48.17
N SER A 53 8.64 -1.98 -47.56
CA SER A 53 8.96 -0.64 -48.07
C SER A 53 10.29 -0.57 -48.84
N VAL A 54 11.17 -1.57 -48.66
CA VAL A 54 12.45 -1.64 -49.38
C VAL A 54 12.26 -2.35 -50.72
N ASP A 55 11.99 -1.57 -51.76
CA ASP A 55 12.01 -2.03 -53.15
C ASP A 55 13.41 -1.90 -53.80
N ASP A 56 14.27 -1.04 -53.24
CA ASP A 56 15.62 -0.74 -53.74
C ASP A 56 16.63 -0.78 -52.59
N ALA A 57 17.62 -1.68 -52.70
CA ALA A 57 18.66 -1.88 -51.69
C ALA A 57 19.49 -0.61 -51.42
N SER A 58 19.59 0.31 -52.38
CA SER A 58 20.33 1.57 -52.23
C SER A 58 19.65 2.56 -51.26
N LYS A 59 18.32 2.46 -51.09
CA LYS A 59 17.52 3.31 -50.19
C LYS A 59 17.14 2.62 -48.88
N ALA A 60 17.52 1.36 -48.71
CA ALA A 60 17.18 0.55 -47.55
C ALA A 60 17.56 1.21 -46.22
N GLY A 61 18.73 1.86 -46.15
CA GLY A 61 19.17 2.57 -44.95
C GLY A 61 18.29 3.77 -44.58
N GLN A 62 17.87 4.58 -45.56
CA GLN A 62 17.04 5.75 -45.33
C GLN A 62 15.61 5.36 -44.92
N ILE A 63 15.03 4.36 -45.59
CA ILE A 63 13.69 3.84 -45.30
C ILE A 63 13.65 3.20 -43.91
N SER A 64 14.64 2.37 -43.60
CA SER A 64 14.80 1.80 -42.26
C SER A 64 14.91 2.89 -41.20
N GLY A 65 15.77 3.90 -41.42
CA GLY A 65 15.94 5.03 -40.51
C GLY A 65 14.66 5.82 -40.26
N GLN A 66 13.85 6.07 -41.29
CA GLN A 66 12.55 6.75 -41.15
C GLN A 66 11.54 5.92 -40.35
N ILE A 67 11.42 4.62 -40.64
CA ILE A 67 10.50 3.72 -39.91
C ILE A 67 10.92 3.63 -38.43
N TYR A 68 12.23 3.50 -38.16
CA TYR A 68 12.74 3.52 -36.79
C TYR A 68 12.47 4.85 -36.10
N ALA A 69 12.67 6.00 -36.76
CA ALA A 69 12.38 7.31 -36.17
C ALA A 69 10.90 7.46 -35.77
N VAL A 70 9.97 7.01 -36.62
CA VAL A 70 8.53 6.99 -36.31
C VAL A 70 8.23 6.03 -35.15
N SER A 71 8.85 4.84 -35.15
CA SER A 71 8.70 3.86 -34.08
C SER A 71 9.19 4.41 -32.73
N THR A 72 10.32 5.12 -32.71
CA THR A 72 10.87 5.74 -31.49
C THR A 72 9.97 6.86 -30.99
N LEU A 73 9.50 7.75 -31.87
CA LEU A 73 8.56 8.81 -31.49
C LEU A 73 7.25 8.24 -30.96
N GLY A 74 6.71 7.21 -31.63
CA GLY A 74 5.52 6.50 -31.20
C GLY A 74 5.71 5.81 -29.86
N SER A 75 6.88 5.19 -29.61
CA SER A 75 7.21 4.56 -28.33
C SER A 75 7.32 5.58 -27.21
N PHE A 76 7.94 6.74 -27.47
CA PHE A 76 7.99 7.84 -26.53
C PHE A 76 6.58 8.30 -26.12
N ILE A 77 5.72 8.59 -27.09
CA ILE A 77 4.31 8.96 -26.82
C ILE A 77 3.58 7.82 -26.11
N GLY A 78 3.80 6.57 -26.54
CA GLY A 78 3.20 5.37 -25.98
C GLY A 78 3.70 5.01 -24.58
N THR A 79 4.82 5.57 -24.13
CA THR A 79 5.27 5.44 -22.73
C THR A 79 4.54 6.42 -21.83
N PHE A 80 4.40 7.69 -22.25
CA PHE A 80 3.81 8.74 -21.41
C PHE A 80 2.28 8.79 -21.46
N LEU A 81 1.67 8.57 -22.62
CA LEU A 81 0.22 8.74 -22.79
C LEU A 81 -0.59 7.72 -21.96
N PRO A 82 -0.26 6.42 -21.95
CA PRO A 82 -0.95 5.47 -21.07
C PRO A 82 -0.71 5.77 -19.59
N THR A 83 0.54 6.07 -19.21
CA THR A 83 0.94 6.19 -17.79
C THR A 83 0.48 7.49 -17.14
N LEU A 84 0.55 8.62 -17.84
CA LEU A 84 0.25 9.95 -17.26
C LEU A 84 -1.19 10.41 -17.52
N ILE A 85 -1.87 9.84 -18.51
CA ILE A 85 -3.20 10.31 -18.93
C ILE A 85 -4.24 9.20 -18.82
N PHE A 86 -4.08 8.08 -19.54
CA PHE A 86 -5.17 7.10 -19.63
C PHE A 86 -5.35 6.28 -18.33
N ILE A 87 -4.27 5.74 -17.75
CA ILE A 87 -4.37 4.94 -16.52
C ILE A 87 -4.95 5.79 -15.37
N PRO A 88 -4.49 7.02 -15.10
CA PRO A 88 -5.07 7.85 -14.04
C PRO A 88 -6.52 8.28 -14.28
N THR A 89 -6.94 8.49 -15.55
CA THR A 89 -8.27 9.05 -15.85
C THR A 89 -9.37 8.00 -16.06
N ILE A 90 -9.04 6.88 -16.70
CA ILE A 90 -10.02 5.85 -17.08
C ILE A 90 -9.67 4.46 -16.55
N GLY A 91 -8.58 4.33 -15.78
CA GLY A 91 -8.13 3.07 -15.20
C GLY A 91 -7.40 2.17 -16.19
N THR A 92 -6.78 1.11 -15.67
CA THR A 92 -5.93 0.21 -16.46
C THR A 92 -6.74 -0.57 -17.50
N ARG A 93 -7.91 -1.08 -17.10
CA ARG A 93 -8.79 -1.89 -17.93
C ARG A 93 -9.27 -1.16 -19.19
N LEU A 94 -9.77 0.07 -19.05
CA LEU A 94 -10.24 0.85 -20.20
C LEU A 94 -9.06 1.33 -21.05
N THR A 95 -7.89 1.56 -20.45
CA THR A 95 -6.65 1.85 -21.20
C THR A 95 -6.31 0.71 -22.16
N PHE A 96 -6.24 -0.53 -21.66
CA PHE A 96 -5.99 -1.70 -22.52
C PHE A 96 -7.04 -1.84 -23.62
N ALA A 97 -8.32 -1.66 -23.29
CA ALA A 97 -9.40 -1.73 -24.26
C ALA A 97 -9.29 -0.64 -25.34
N ALA A 98 -8.96 0.61 -24.97
CA ALA A 98 -8.81 1.73 -25.88
C ALA A 98 -7.64 1.52 -26.85
N PHE A 99 -6.45 1.17 -26.36
CA PHE A 99 -5.30 0.90 -27.23
C PHE A 99 -5.50 -0.35 -28.09
N GLY A 100 -6.12 -1.39 -27.55
CA GLY A 100 -6.54 -2.56 -28.32
C GLY A 100 -7.50 -2.19 -29.46
N MET A 101 -8.47 -1.31 -29.19
CA MET A 101 -9.40 -0.81 -30.20
C MET A 101 -8.70 0.01 -31.28
N ILE A 102 -7.75 0.88 -30.92
CA ILE A 102 -6.96 1.67 -31.87
C ILE A 102 -6.16 0.74 -32.81
N LEU A 103 -5.50 -0.28 -32.26
CA LEU A 103 -4.77 -1.28 -33.05
C LEU A 103 -5.71 -2.05 -33.98
N LEU A 104 -6.87 -2.50 -33.46
CA LEU A 104 -7.86 -3.21 -34.25
C LEU A 104 -8.41 -2.37 -35.40
N LEU A 105 -8.78 -1.11 -35.13
CA LEU A 105 -9.28 -0.19 -36.16
C LEU A 105 -8.22 0.07 -37.22
N THR A 106 -6.95 0.27 -36.82
CA THR A 106 -5.83 0.46 -37.75
C THR A 106 -5.66 -0.77 -38.65
N ALA A 107 -5.71 -1.98 -38.08
CA ALA A 107 -5.62 -3.22 -38.83
C ALA A 107 -6.80 -3.41 -39.81
N LEU A 108 -8.03 -3.15 -39.38
CA LEU A 108 -9.23 -3.26 -40.22
C LEU A 108 -9.23 -2.23 -41.36
N LEU A 109 -8.84 -0.98 -41.08
CA LEU A 109 -8.73 0.08 -42.08
C LEU A 109 -7.67 -0.28 -43.13
N GLY A 110 -6.50 -0.78 -42.70
CA GLY A 110 -5.47 -1.28 -43.60
C GLY A 110 -5.99 -2.42 -44.49
N LEU A 111 -6.65 -3.41 -43.90
CA LEU A 111 -7.23 -4.53 -44.62
C LEU A 111 -8.26 -4.08 -45.67
N TRP A 112 -9.17 -3.17 -45.30
CA TRP A 112 -10.18 -2.63 -46.22
C TRP A 112 -9.58 -1.78 -47.35
N ARG A 113 -8.47 -1.08 -47.08
CA ARG A 113 -7.85 -0.17 -48.05
C ARG A 113 -6.97 -0.88 -49.07
N PHE A 114 -6.32 -1.97 -48.67
CA PHE A 114 -5.29 -2.65 -49.46
C PHE A 114 -5.65 -4.07 -49.91
N THR A 115 -6.80 -4.63 -49.48
CA THR A 115 -7.24 -5.98 -49.87
C THR A 115 -8.62 -5.96 -50.55
N ASN A 116 -8.97 -7.01 -51.30
CA ASN A 116 -10.29 -7.19 -51.90
C ASN A 116 -11.40 -7.26 -50.83
N ARG A 117 -12.54 -6.59 -51.09
CA ARG A 117 -13.69 -6.53 -50.15
C ARG A 117 -14.15 -7.89 -49.63
N ARG A 118 -14.10 -8.94 -50.46
CA ARG A 118 -14.47 -10.31 -50.06
C ARG A 118 -13.52 -10.90 -49.01
N GLU A 119 -12.22 -10.66 -49.12
CA GLU A 119 -11.23 -11.12 -48.13
C GLU A 119 -11.31 -10.26 -46.86
N ALA A 120 -11.56 -8.96 -46.99
CA ALA A 120 -11.78 -8.08 -45.84
C ALA A 120 -13.00 -8.53 -45.00
N LEU A 121 -14.11 -8.90 -45.66
CA LEU A 121 -15.32 -9.44 -45.02
C LEU A 121 -15.09 -10.79 -44.31
N LYS A 122 -14.08 -11.57 -44.70
CA LYS A 122 -13.76 -12.82 -43.98
C LYS A 122 -13.10 -12.56 -42.63
N LEU A 123 -12.60 -11.37 -42.34
CA LEU A 123 -11.91 -11.04 -41.09
C LEU A 123 -12.73 -10.10 -40.20
N THR A 124 -13.88 -9.61 -40.66
CA THR A 124 -14.81 -8.78 -39.87
C THR A 124 -15.53 -9.55 -38.74
N TRP A 125 -15.34 -10.87 -38.61
CA TRP A 125 -15.81 -11.60 -37.43
C TRP A 125 -14.94 -11.32 -36.21
N MET A 126 -13.67 -10.93 -36.37
CA MET A 126 -12.76 -10.71 -35.24
C MET A 126 -13.23 -9.60 -34.29
N PRO A 127 -13.70 -8.42 -34.77
CA PRO A 127 -14.27 -7.40 -33.90
C PRO A 127 -15.54 -7.88 -33.18
N VAL A 128 -16.37 -8.68 -33.85
CA VAL A 128 -17.59 -9.25 -33.27
C VAL A 128 -17.25 -10.24 -32.16
N LEU A 129 -16.26 -11.11 -32.38
CA LEU A 129 -15.78 -12.03 -31.36
C LEU A 129 -15.16 -11.29 -30.17
N LEU A 130 -14.34 -10.27 -30.42
CA LEU A 130 -13.74 -9.45 -29.36
C LEU A 130 -14.82 -8.70 -28.56
N ALA A 131 -15.85 -8.18 -29.21
CA ALA A 131 -17.00 -7.56 -28.54
C ALA A 131 -17.81 -8.57 -27.73
N LEU A 132 -17.98 -9.80 -28.22
CA LEU A 132 -18.64 -10.88 -27.50
C LEU A 132 -17.82 -11.30 -26.26
N ILE A 133 -16.52 -11.49 -26.40
CA ILE A 133 -15.61 -11.77 -25.28
C ILE A 133 -15.68 -10.60 -24.28
N ALA A 134 -15.57 -9.35 -24.73
CA ALA A 134 -15.69 -8.20 -23.85
C ALA A 134 -17.03 -8.20 -23.10
N ALA A 135 -18.16 -8.47 -23.76
CA ALA A 135 -19.47 -8.54 -23.10
C ALA A 135 -19.57 -9.69 -22.09
N LEU A 136 -19.01 -10.87 -22.41
CA LEU A 136 -19.02 -12.05 -21.55
C LEU A 136 -18.14 -11.91 -20.30
N PHE A 137 -17.03 -11.18 -20.42
CA PHE A 137 -16.05 -11.00 -19.34
C PHE A 137 -16.12 -9.62 -18.68
N ALA A 138 -16.96 -8.68 -19.18
CA ALA A 138 -16.98 -7.30 -18.68
C ALA A 138 -17.40 -7.18 -17.21
N HIS A 139 -18.21 -8.10 -16.72
CA HIS A 139 -18.72 -8.07 -15.34
C HIS A 139 -18.12 -9.19 -14.50
N GLN A 140 -17.12 -9.91 -15.02
CA GLN A 140 -16.42 -10.91 -14.23
C GLN A 140 -15.42 -10.19 -13.32
N SER A 141 -15.48 -10.55 -12.05
CA SER A 141 -14.52 -10.05 -11.10
C SER A 141 -13.14 -10.63 -11.35
N LEU A 142 -12.12 -9.78 -11.16
CA LEU A 142 -10.71 -10.16 -11.17
C LEU A 142 -10.34 -11.11 -10.01
N LYS A 143 -11.06 -11.03 -8.88
CA LYS A 143 -10.79 -11.85 -7.69
C LYS A 143 -12.10 -12.42 -7.13
N ASN A 144 -12.24 -13.74 -7.23
CA ASN A 144 -13.33 -14.44 -6.57
C ASN A 144 -12.96 -14.62 -5.09
N SER A 145 -13.41 -13.69 -4.25
CA SER A 145 -13.17 -13.71 -2.80
C SER A 145 -14.51 -13.86 -2.10
N ASP A 146 -14.56 -14.74 -1.11
CA ASP A 146 -15.77 -14.94 -0.31
C ASP A 146 -16.15 -13.64 0.43
N GLY A 147 -17.44 -13.39 0.58
CA GLY A 147 -17.98 -12.19 1.24
C GLY A 147 -17.73 -10.85 0.50
N LYS A 148 -17.16 -10.82 -0.70
CA LYS A 148 -16.89 -9.55 -1.39
C LYS A 148 -18.19 -8.85 -1.82
N VAL A 149 -18.33 -7.60 -1.40
CA VAL A 149 -19.51 -6.74 -1.69
C VAL A 149 -19.19 -5.60 -2.66
N TYR A 150 -17.93 -5.16 -2.74
CA TYR A 150 -17.50 -4.08 -3.64
C TYR A 150 -16.07 -4.31 -4.14
N GLU A 151 -15.81 -3.89 -5.37
CA GLU A 151 -14.46 -3.84 -5.95
C GLU A 151 -14.33 -2.68 -6.94
N THR A 152 -13.16 -2.03 -6.94
CA THR A 152 -12.83 -0.98 -7.90
C THR A 152 -11.32 -0.81 -8.04
N GLU A 153 -10.91 -0.04 -9.05
CA GLU A 153 -9.51 0.39 -9.25
C GLU A 153 -9.44 1.91 -9.08
N SER A 154 -8.42 2.39 -8.39
CA SER A 154 -7.99 3.79 -8.36
C SER A 154 -6.62 3.96 -9.05
N GLU A 155 -6.10 5.18 -9.08
CA GLU A 155 -4.72 5.44 -9.51
C GLU A 155 -3.67 4.74 -8.63
N TYR A 156 -4.01 4.50 -7.36
CA TYR A 156 -3.07 4.01 -6.35
C TYR A 156 -3.27 2.54 -6.00
N ASN A 157 -4.53 2.07 -5.96
CA ASN A 157 -4.88 0.78 -5.37
C ASN A 157 -5.96 0.04 -6.17
N TYR A 158 -5.85 -1.28 -6.15
CA TYR A 158 -7.03 -2.15 -6.34
C TYR A 158 -7.75 -2.24 -4.99
N ILE A 159 -9.01 -1.82 -4.93
CA ILE A 159 -9.78 -1.67 -3.68
C ILE A 159 -10.86 -2.74 -3.64
N GLN A 160 -10.95 -3.45 -2.51
CA GLN A 160 -11.96 -4.47 -2.28
C GLN A 160 -12.59 -4.31 -0.90
N VAL A 161 -13.93 -4.39 -0.85
CA VAL A 161 -14.69 -4.47 0.41
C VAL A 161 -15.28 -5.85 0.54
N GLN A 162 -15.08 -6.47 1.70
CA GLN A 162 -15.62 -7.77 2.04
C GLN A 162 -16.46 -7.68 3.31
N GLU A 163 -17.61 -8.35 3.32
CA GLU A 163 -18.42 -8.57 4.50
C GLU A 163 -18.31 -10.04 4.91
N VAL A 164 -17.70 -10.28 6.08
CA VAL A 164 -17.47 -11.62 6.61
C VAL A 164 -17.87 -11.65 8.08
N ASN A 165 -18.81 -12.52 8.46
CA ASN A 165 -19.29 -12.67 9.83
C ASN A 165 -19.76 -11.36 10.49
N GLY A 166 -20.35 -10.44 9.70
CA GLY A 166 -20.81 -9.13 10.17
C GLY A 166 -19.72 -8.05 10.24
N PHE A 167 -18.46 -8.39 9.91
CA PHE A 167 -17.38 -7.41 9.79
C PHE A 167 -17.23 -6.96 8.34
N THR A 168 -17.10 -5.65 8.16
CA THR A 168 -16.68 -5.04 6.89
C THR A 168 -15.17 -4.90 6.89
N LEU A 169 -14.51 -5.44 5.87
CA LEU A 169 -13.05 -5.47 5.73
C LEU A 169 -12.63 -4.73 4.46
N LEU A 170 -11.68 -3.81 4.60
CA LEU A 170 -11.02 -3.15 3.47
C LEU A 170 -9.76 -3.92 3.14
N ARG A 171 -9.66 -4.39 1.90
CA ARG A 171 -8.48 -5.09 1.37
C ARG A 171 -7.98 -4.36 0.14
N LEU A 172 -6.67 -4.13 0.08
CA LEU A 172 -6.03 -3.43 -1.03
C LEU A 172 -5.08 -4.38 -1.77
N ASN A 173 -4.96 -4.17 -3.08
CA ASN A 173 -3.97 -4.81 -3.96
C ASN A 173 -3.99 -6.36 -3.90
N ASP A 174 -2.97 -6.98 -3.30
CA ASP A 174 -2.89 -8.44 -3.17
C ASP A 174 -4.02 -9.04 -2.32
N GLY A 175 -4.71 -8.20 -1.54
CA GLY A 175 -5.83 -8.50 -0.69
C GLY A 175 -5.52 -9.45 0.46
N GLN A 176 -4.26 -9.58 0.88
CA GLN A 176 -3.89 -10.39 2.04
C GLN A 176 -4.02 -9.60 3.35
N GLY A 177 -3.59 -8.33 3.36
CA GLY A 177 -3.73 -7.44 4.50
C GLY A 177 -5.12 -6.82 4.62
N VAL A 178 -5.64 -6.75 5.85
CA VAL A 178 -6.82 -5.93 6.20
C VAL A 178 -6.31 -4.53 6.53
N HIS A 179 -6.79 -3.52 5.81
CA HIS A 179 -6.36 -2.12 5.94
C HIS A 179 -7.36 -1.28 6.74
N SER A 180 -8.60 -1.76 6.87
CA SER A 180 -9.60 -1.22 7.77
C SER A 180 -10.63 -2.29 8.07
N ILE A 181 -11.22 -2.21 9.25
CA ILE A 181 -12.22 -3.14 9.75
C ILE A 181 -13.32 -2.36 10.45
N TYR A 182 -14.56 -2.74 10.19
CA TYR A 182 -15.73 -2.15 10.83
C TYR A 182 -16.69 -3.23 11.30
N HIS A 183 -17.27 -2.99 12.47
CA HIS A 183 -18.41 -3.73 13.00
C HIS A 183 -19.23 -2.77 13.87
N PRO A 184 -20.58 -2.77 13.80
CA PRO A 184 -21.41 -1.84 14.55
C PRO A 184 -21.17 -1.94 16.07
N ASP A 185 -21.17 -3.16 16.61
CA ASP A 185 -21.11 -3.39 18.07
C ASP A 185 -19.72 -3.75 18.62
N THR A 186 -18.71 -3.89 17.75
CA THR A 186 -17.36 -4.30 18.15
C THR A 186 -16.39 -3.21 17.76
N LEU A 187 -15.57 -2.77 18.72
CA LEU A 187 -14.58 -1.71 18.53
C LEU A 187 -13.14 -2.15 18.78
N PHE A 188 -12.93 -3.31 19.39
CA PHE A 188 -11.60 -3.87 19.61
C PHE A 188 -11.38 -5.03 18.65
N TYR A 189 -10.38 -4.93 17.78
CA TYR A 189 -10.18 -5.87 16.66
C TYR A 189 -8.93 -6.74 16.81
N ASN A 190 -8.19 -6.62 17.92
CA ASN A 190 -6.87 -7.24 18.12
C ASN A 190 -5.87 -6.82 17.04
N GLY A 191 -5.94 -5.55 16.62
CA GLY A 191 -5.15 -4.98 15.54
C GLY A 191 -4.38 -3.72 15.93
N PRO A 192 -3.65 -3.12 14.98
CA PRO A 192 -2.89 -1.89 15.22
C PRO A 192 -3.76 -0.66 15.45
N TRP A 193 -4.96 -0.60 14.86
CA TRP A 193 -5.79 0.60 14.84
C TRP A 193 -6.10 1.14 16.24
N GLU A 194 -6.46 0.26 17.18
CA GLU A 194 -6.80 0.69 18.53
C GLU A 194 -5.58 1.18 19.33
N GLN A 195 -4.37 0.72 18.97
CA GLN A 195 -3.15 1.03 19.70
C GLN A 195 -2.66 2.46 19.45
N PHE A 196 -3.13 3.12 18.37
CA PHE A 196 -2.83 4.54 18.13
C PHE A 196 -3.31 5.46 19.26
N SER A 197 -4.29 5.02 20.08
CA SER A 197 -4.80 5.79 21.23
C SER A 197 -4.07 5.48 22.55
N ALA A 198 -3.06 4.60 22.56
CA ALA A 198 -2.36 4.27 23.81
C ALA A 198 -1.25 5.27 24.15
N GLY A 199 -0.61 5.86 23.13
CA GLY A 199 0.61 6.65 23.26
C GLY A 199 0.60 7.75 24.33
N PRO A 200 -0.47 8.55 24.49
CA PRO A 200 -0.44 9.67 25.44
C PRO A 200 -0.22 9.24 26.89
N PHE A 201 -0.57 8.01 27.25
CA PHE A 201 -0.51 7.53 28.63
C PHE A 201 0.90 7.16 29.10
N PHE A 202 1.93 7.26 28.26
CA PHE A 202 3.33 7.21 28.72
C PHE A 202 3.73 8.46 29.52
N TYR A 203 3.03 9.57 29.36
CA TYR A 203 3.19 10.74 30.23
C TYR A 203 2.49 10.49 31.57
N ALA A 204 3.10 10.91 32.67
CA ALA A 204 2.53 10.71 34.00
C ALA A 204 1.22 11.50 34.19
N ASN A 205 0.28 10.93 34.96
CA ASN A 205 -0.98 11.59 35.36
C ASN A 205 -1.89 12.05 34.21
N ARG A 206 -1.89 11.36 33.07
CA ARG A 206 -2.73 11.73 31.90
C ARG A 206 -4.14 11.18 31.97
N SER A 207 -5.12 12.02 31.67
CA SER A 207 -6.52 11.65 31.47
C SER A 207 -6.84 11.60 29.97
N PRO A 208 -7.84 10.81 29.53
CA PRO A 208 -8.37 10.90 28.16
C PRO A 208 -8.86 12.30 27.81
N ASP A 209 -9.39 13.03 28.80
CA ASP A 209 -9.86 14.41 28.64
C ASP A 209 -8.76 15.40 28.27
N ASP A 210 -7.49 15.04 28.46
CA ASP A 210 -6.36 15.90 28.11
C ASP A 210 -5.97 15.82 26.61
N ILE A 211 -6.67 14.98 25.83
CA ILE A 211 -6.40 14.72 24.42
C ILE A 211 -7.45 15.43 23.58
N HIS A 212 -7.02 16.41 22.79
CA HIS A 212 -7.93 17.28 22.05
C HIS A 212 -7.76 17.19 20.54
N SER A 213 -6.63 16.65 20.07
CA SER A 213 -6.28 16.67 18.65
C SER A 213 -5.49 15.45 18.19
N MET A 214 -5.86 14.92 17.03
CA MET A 214 -5.20 13.77 16.39
C MET A 214 -5.01 14.01 14.90
N ALA A 215 -3.80 13.75 14.40
CA ALA A 215 -3.53 13.60 12.98
C ALA A 215 -3.37 12.12 12.65
N ILE A 216 -4.03 11.63 11.60
CA ILE A 216 -3.89 10.27 11.10
C ILE A 216 -3.30 10.32 9.69
N VAL A 217 -2.04 9.93 9.55
CA VAL A 217 -1.34 9.83 8.27
C VAL A 217 -1.54 8.42 7.72
N GLY A 218 -2.39 8.27 6.70
CA GLY A 218 -2.93 6.99 6.27
C GLY A 218 -4.26 6.69 6.98
N LEU A 219 -5.32 7.42 6.63
CA LEU A 219 -6.63 7.27 7.26
C LEU A 219 -7.34 5.96 6.87
N ALA A 220 -7.12 5.48 5.64
CA ALA A 220 -7.87 4.39 5.04
C ALA A 220 -9.39 4.62 5.17
N ALA A 221 -10.14 3.62 5.65
CA ALA A 221 -11.59 3.74 5.87
C ALA A 221 -11.97 4.13 7.32
N GLY A 222 -11.05 4.74 8.08
CA GLY A 222 -11.38 5.44 9.32
C GLY A 222 -11.49 4.58 10.59
N THR A 223 -10.96 3.35 10.57
CA THR A 223 -11.01 2.44 11.74
C THR A 223 -10.43 3.08 13.00
N ALA A 224 -9.20 3.59 12.90
CA ALA A 224 -8.51 4.25 14.02
C ALA A 224 -9.23 5.55 14.45
N ALA A 225 -9.78 6.31 13.50
CA ALA A 225 -10.54 7.53 13.80
C ALA A 225 -11.81 7.24 14.61
N ARG A 226 -12.53 6.16 14.27
CA ARG A 226 -13.73 5.71 15.00
C ARG A 226 -13.39 5.28 16.42
N GLN A 227 -12.30 4.52 16.59
CA GLN A 227 -11.84 4.09 17.91
C GLN A 227 -11.38 5.29 18.76
N ALA A 228 -10.61 6.22 18.18
CA ALA A 228 -10.18 7.44 18.86
C ALA A 228 -11.36 8.33 19.29
N THR A 229 -12.34 8.52 18.41
CA THR A 229 -13.59 9.25 18.74
C THR A 229 -14.36 8.59 19.87
N THR A 230 -14.36 7.25 19.93
CA THR A 230 -15.01 6.51 21.01
C THR A 230 -14.26 6.67 22.35
N ILE A 231 -12.93 6.70 22.31
CA ILE A 231 -12.07 6.80 23.51
C ILE A 231 -12.06 8.23 24.07
N TYR A 232 -11.86 9.23 23.23
CA TYR A 232 -11.64 10.62 23.64
C TYR A 232 -12.88 11.52 23.48
N GLY A 233 -13.95 11.01 22.89
CA GLY A 233 -15.21 11.73 22.71
C GLY A 233 -15.28 12.54 21.42
N ALA A 234 -16.46 13.11 21.17
CA ALA A 234 -16.79 13.84 19.94
C ALA A 234 -16.12 15.22 19.84
N ASP A 235 -15.52 15.73 20.92
CA ASP A 235 -14.81 17.01 20.91
C ASP A 235 -13.37 16.88 20.36
N LEU A 236 -12.82 15.65 20.27
CA LEU A 236 -11.51 15.36 19.69
C LEU A 236 -11.46 15.79 18.22
N GLN A 237 -10.58 16.71 17.86
CA GLN A 237 -10.39 17.14 16.47
C GLN A 237 -9.48 16.17 15.73
N ILE A 238 -10.00 15.46 14.72
CA ILE A 238 -9.22 14.51 13.91
C ILE A 238 -9.01 15.07 12.51
N ASP A 239 -7.75 15.22 12.09
CA ASP A 239 -7.39 15.41 10.68
C ASP A 239 -6.88 14.07 10.11
N GLY A 240 -7.63 13.48 9.18
CA GLY A 240 -7.24 12.24 8.51
C GLY A 240 -6.71 12.50 7.12
N TYR A 241 -5.44 12.18 6.88
CA TYR A 241 -4.78 12.31 5.57
C TYR A 241 -4.88 10.99 4.81
N GLU A 242 -5.55 11.01 3.65
CA GLU A 242 -5.70 9.85 2.77
C GLU A 242 -5.22 10.19 1.36
N LEU A 243 -4.32 9.38 0.80
CA LEU A 243 -3.78 9.60 -0.53
C LEU A 243 -4.83 9.32 -1.61
N ASP A 244 -5.61 8.27 -1.43
CA ASP A 244 -6.54 7.75 -2.41
C ASP A 244 -7.98 8.20 -2.14
N PRO A 245 -8.53 9.16 -2.93
CA PRO A 245 -9.89 9.64 -2.73
C PRO A 245 -10.94 8.54 -2.84
N LYS A 246 -10.67 7.46 -3.60
CA LYS A 246 -11.61 6.34 -3.74
C LYS A 246 -11.71 5.53 -2.45
N ILE A 247 -10.62 5.43 -1.67
CA ILE A 247 -10.65 4.78 -0.35
C ILE A 247 -11.49 5.62 0.63
N ALA A 248 -11.37 6.95 0.59
CA ALA A 248 -12.20 7.81 1.43
C ALA A 248 -13.70 7.67 1.09
N GLU A 249 -14.07 7.63 -0.19
CA GLU A 249 -15.44 7.34 -0.63
C GLU A 249 -15.94 5.99 -0.08
N VAL A 250 -15.13 4.94 -0.19
CA VAL A 250 -15.42 3.61 0.37
C VAL A 250 -15.60 3.67 1.89
N GLY A 251 -14.80 4.46 2.59
CA GLY A 251 -14.93 4.66 4.03
C GLY A 251 -16.28 5.25 4.43
N TYR A 252 -16.78 6.25 3.70
CA TYR A 252 -18.10 6.81 3.94
C TYR A 252 -19.23 5.82 3.60
N GLU A 253 -19.10 5.07 2.50
CA GLU A 253 -20.17 4.20 2.03
C GLU A 253 -20.29 2.89 2.84
N TYR A 254 -19.18 2.29 3.24
CA TYR A 254 -19.16 0.93 3.81
C TYR A 254 -18.69 0.85 5.27
N PHE A 255 -17.96 1.87 5.78
CA PHE A 255 -17.33 1.83 7.11
C PHE A 255 -17.90 2.84 8.10
N HIS A 256 -18.94 3.59 7.71
CA HIS A 256 -19.55 4.63 8.54
C HIS A 256 -18.52 5.64 9.06
N MET A 257 -17.68 6.13 8.14
CA MET A 257 -16.65 7.13 8.41
C MET A 257 -17.21 8.56 8.57
N ASP A 258 -18.52 8.72 8.66
CA ASP A 258 -19.26 9.98 8.89
C ASP A 258 -19.17 10.48 10.35
N LEU A 259 -17.97 10.46 10.91
CA LEU A 259 -17.70 10.93 12.27
C LEU A 259 -17.77 12.47 12.31
N PRO A 260 -18.49 13.07 13.28
CA PRO A 260 -18.73 14.52 13.32
C PRO A 260 -17.46 15.35 13.54
N ASN A 261 -16.40 14.70 14.02
CA ASN A 261 -15.14 15.29 14.45
C ASN A 261 -13.96 14.89 13.56
N LEU A 262 -14.23 14.18 12.45
CA LEU A 262 -13.23 13.78 11.46
C LEU A 262 -13.26 14.73 10.26
N ASN A 263 -12.11 15.34 9.98
CA ASN A 263 -11.84 16.12 8.78
C ASN A 263 -10.93 15.32 7.85
N VAL A 264 -11.48 14.84 6.73
CA VAL A 264 -10.74 14.06 5.73
C VAL A 264 -10.05 14.97 4.72
N ILE A 265 -8.73 14.85 4.61
CA ILE A 265 -7.89 15.67 3.74
C ILE A 265 -7.22 14.75 2.71
N ILE A 266 -7.58 14.93 1.44
CA ILE A 266 -7.03 14.11 0.36
C ILE A 266 -5.64 14.59 -0.07
N GLY A 267 -4.71 13.67 -0.21
CA GLY A 267 -3.36 13.87 -0.74
C GLY A 267 -2.27 13.26 0.13
N ASP A 268 -1.02 13.46 -0.28
CA ASP A 268 0.14 12.93 0.44
C ASP A 268 0.19 13.39 1.91
N GLY A 269 0.30 12.42 2.82
CA GLY A 269 0.23 12.68 4.26
C GLY A 269 1.42 13.46 4.81
N ARG A 270 2.64 13.24 4.29
CA ARG A 270 3.82 14.01 4.71
C ARG A 270 3.69 15.46 4.25
N LEU A 271 3.29 15.68 3.01
CA LEU A 271 3.11 17.01 2.43
C LEU A 271 1.97 17.79 3.11
N ASN A 272 0.84 17.14 3.37
CA ASN A 272 -0.29 17.80 4.02
C ASN A 272 -0.03 18.09 5.51
N LEU A 273 0.71 17.22 6.21
CA LEU A 273 1.16 17.49 7.58
C LEU A 273 2.16 18.66 7.64
N ASP A 274 3.08 18.76 6.67
CA ASP A 274 4.01 19.90 6.56
C ASP A 274 3.27 21.22 6.35
N ARG A 275 2.25 21.23 5.49
CA ARG A 275 1.40 22.40 5.23
C ARG A 275 0.46 22.78 6.37
N SER A 276 0.18 21.85 7.29
CA SER A 276 -0.69 22.13 8.44
C SER A 276 -0.03 23.13 9.38
N ALA A 277 -0.79 24.11 9.85
CA ALA A 277 -0.37 25.02 10.91
C ALA A 277 -0.77 24.53 12.31
N LYS A 278 -1.48 23.40 12.40
CA LYS A 278 -1.96 22.84 13.66
C LYS A 278 -0.86 22.07 14.39
N GLN A 279 -1.01 21.94 15.69
CA GLN A 279 -0.29 20.97 16.52
C GLN A 279 -1.28 19.90 17.00
N TYR A 280 -0.78 18.69 17.21
CA TYR A 280 -1.57 17.52 17.57
C TYR A 280 -1.05 16.88 18.86
N ASP A 281 -1.95 16.33 19.67
CA ASP A 281 -1.60 15.51 20.83
C ASP A 281 -1.19 14.10 20.40
N ILE A 282 -1.74 13.62 19.29
CA ILE A 282 -1.37 12.35 18.67
C ILE A 282 -1.11 12.57 17.19
N ILE A 283 0.03 12.11 16.70
CA ILE A 283 0.25 11.86 15.27
C ILE A 283 0.32 10.34 15.11
N ALA A 284 -0.68 9.75 14.47
CA ALA A 284 -0.72 8.35 14.10
C ALA A 284 -0.25 8.18 12.66
N VAL A 285 0.74 7.31 12.43
CA VAL A 285 1.25 6.98 11.10
C VAL A 285 0.92 5.53 10.81
N ASP A 286 -0.02 5.33 9.88
CA ASP A 286 -0.49 4.05 9.36
C ASP A 286 -0.46 4.02 7.82
N ALA A 287 0.52 4.71 7.24
CA ALA A 287 0.68 4.82 5.80
C ALA A 287 1.41 3.59 5.25
N TYR A 288 0.65 2.62 4.74
CA TYR A 288 1.20 1.46 4.05
C TYR A 288 0.98 1.53 2.55
N ARG A 289 2.05 1.21 1.81
CA ARG A 289 1.97 0.73 0.44
C ARG A 289 2.47 -0.71 0.46
N PRO A 290 1.60 -1.71 0.71
CA PRO A 290 2.02 -3.08 0.95
C PRO A 290 3.08 -3.56 -0.05
N PRO A 291 4.19 -4.15 0.41
CA PRO A 291 4.52 -4.50 1.80
C PRO A 291 5.27 -3.40 2.61
N TYR A 292 5.44 -2.18 2.09
CA TYR A 292 6.35 -1.17 2.65
C TYR A 292 5.63 -0.02 3.36
N ILE A 293 6.29 0.55 4.36
CA ILE A 293 6.08 1.95 4.75
C ILE A 293 6.82 2.80 3.68
N PRO A 294 6.20 3.85 3.09
CA PRO A 294 6.88 4.70 2.13
C PRO A 294 8.22 5.21 2.69
N PRO A 295 9.36 5.06 1.97
CA PRO A 295 10.68 5.37 2.52
C PRO A 295 10.80 6.78 3.09
N HIS A 296 10.19 7.77 2.42
CA HIS A 296 10.16 9.17 2.85
C HIS A 296 9.34 9.42 4.14
N MET A 297 8.65 8.42 4.70
CA MET A 297 7.96 8.48 6.00
C MET A 297 8.71 7.70 7.10
N THR A 298 9.95 7.28 6.82
CA THR A 298 10.78 6.52 7.77
C THR A 298 12.05 7.26 8.19
N THR A 299 12.18 8.52 7.80
CA THR A 299 13.42 9.29 7.84
C THR A 299 13.47 10.26 9.00
N LEU A 300 14.69 10.68 9.35
CA LEU A 300 14.95 11.72 10.33
C LEU A 300 14.18 13.01 10.01
N GLU A 301 14.13 13.40 8.74
CA GLU A 301 13.43 14.60 8.28
C GLU A 301 11.92 14.49 8.52
N PHE A 302 11.33 13.33 8.24
CA PHE A 302 9.91 13.09 8.52
C PHE A 302 9.60 13.08 10.02
N PHE A 303 10.43 12.44 10.84
CA PHE A 303 10.23 12.44 12.29
C PHE A 303 10.47 13.81 12.92
N THR A 304 11.39 14.61 12.37
CA THR A 304 11.58 16.02 12.75
C THR A 304 10.33 16.85 12.42
N LEU A 305 9.75 16.65 11.24
CA LEU A 305 8.48 17.26 10.86
C LEU A 305 7.37 16.87 11.85
N CYS A 306 7.21 15.58 12.15
CA CYS A 306 6.21 15.11 13.11
C CYS A 306 6.39 15.78 14.47
N ALA A 307 7.61 15.82 15.01
CA ALA A 307 7.91 16.48 16.28
C ALA A 307 7.57 17.97 16.28
N SER A 308 7.74 18.67 15.15
CA SER A 308 7.38 20.09 15.01
C SER A 308 5.86 20.35 14.96
N ARG A 309 5.07 19.29 14.70
CA ARG A 309 3.60 19.31 14.66
C ARG A 309 2.97 18.65 15.88
N LEU A 310 3.75 18.23 16.86
CA LEU A 310 3.25 17.71 18.13
C LEU A 310 3.22 18.81 19.21
N THR A 311 2.17 18.80 20.03
CA THR A 311 2.13 19.54 21.30
C THR A 311 3.26 19.07 22.22
N ASP A 312 3.59 19.81 23.28
CA ASP A 312 4.73 19.46 24.15
C ASP A 312 4.57 18.14 24.91
N ASP A 313 3.32 17.72 25.12
CA ASP A 313 2.93 16.41 25.67
C ASP A 313 2.36 15.47 24.59
N GLY A 314 2.68 15.75 23.34
CA GLY A 314 2.23 14.99 22.18
C GLY A 314 3.06 13.73 21.92
N VAL A 315 2.43 12.74 21.30
CA VAL A 315 3.04 11.44 20.97
C VAL A 315 2.97 11.16 19.47
N LEU A 316 4.10 10.71 18.90
CA LEU A 316 4.12 10.08 17.59
C LEU A 316 3.92 8.58 17.76
N THR A 317 2.91 8.01 17.09
CA THR A 317 2.66 6.57 17.10
C THR A 317 2.75 6.02 15.68
N LEU A 318 3.57 4.99 15.49
CA LEU A 318 3.86 4.40 14.18
C LEU A 318 3.56 2.89 14.20
N ASN A 319 2.76 2.43 13.25
CA ASN A 319 2.57 1.01 12.98
C ASN A 319 3.69 0.51 12.05
N VAL A 320 4.29 -0.63 12.39
CA VAL A 320 5.39 -1.25 11.65
C VAL A 320 5.09 -2.71 11.38
N GLY A 321 5.23 -3.13 10.12
CA GLY A 321 5.15 -4.54 9.76
C GLY A 321 6.39 -5.27 10.29
N SER A 322 6.19 -6.38 10.99
CA SER A 322 7.26 -7.14 11.62
C SER A 322 7.21 -8.61 11.24
N THR A 323 8.36 -9.28 11.29
CA THR A 323 8.44 -10.73 11.15
C THR A 323 8.99 -11.32 12.45
N PRO A 324 8.47 -12.45 12.93
CA PRO A 324 8.96 -13.06 14.17
C PRO A 324 10.46 -13.31 14.08
N GLY A 325 11.21 -12.84 15.09
CA GLY A 325 12.66 -13.02 15.16
C GLY A 325 13.50 -11.98 14.41
N ASP A 326 12.92 -11.13 13.56
CA ASP A 326 13.65 -10.07 12.85
C ASP A 326 13.19 -8.68 13.27
N ARG A 327 14.07 -7.96 13.99
CA ARG A 327 13.80 -6.61 14.48
C ARG A 327 14.53 -5.53 13.71
N ARG A 328 15.20 -5.82 12.59
CA ARG A 328 16.06 -4.83 11.90
C ARG A 328 15.31 -3.57 11.47
N LEU A 329 14.09 -3.71 10.94
CA LEU A 329 13.26 -2.57 10.57
C LEU A 329 12.84 -1.76 11.82
N ILE A 330 12.37 -2.45 12.86
CA ILE A 330 11.97 -1.85 14.13
C ILE A 330 13.15 -1.09 14.77
N ASP A 331 14.32 -1.73 14.84
CA ASP A 331 15.55 -1.18 15.40
C ASP A 331 16.04 0.05 14.61
N GLY A 332 15.95 0.03 13.28
CA GLY A 332 16.28 1.17 12.41
C GLY A 332 15.34 2.35 12.57
N LEU A 333 14.03 2.10 12.60
CA LEU A 333 13.02 3.14 12.83
C LEU A 333 13.17 3.74 14.23
N ALA A 334 13.27 2.92 15.27
CA ALA A 334 13.47 3.39 16.63
C ALA A 334 14.79 4.17 16.80
N THR A 335 15.88 3.73 16.16
CA THR A 335 17.15 4.48 16.13
C THR A 335 17.00 5.86 15.49
N THR A 336 16.24 5.95 14.40
CA THR A 336 16.00 7.20 13.67
C THR A 336 15.09 8.13 14.47
N MET A 337 14.00 7.61 15.04
CA MET A 337 13.07 8.37 15.88
C MET A 337 13.79 8.93 17.13
N ALA A 338 14.70 8.16 17.73
CA ALA A 338 15.44 8.57 18.92
C ALA A 338 16.45 9.72 18.69
N GLN A 339 16.70 10.12 17.44
CA GLN A 339 17.45 11.35 17.15
C GLN A 339 16.62 12.62 17.47
N VAL A 340 15.29 12.49 17.54
CA VAL A 340 14.35 13.60 17.72
C VAL A 340 13.58 13.49 19.04
N PHE A 341 13.21 12.26 19.43
CA PHE A 341 12.36 11.99 20.58
C PHE A 341 13.17 11.41 21.76
N PRO A 342 13.07 11.99 22.98
CA PRO A 342 13.78 11.49 24.15
C PRO A 342 13.41 10.07 24.60
N SER A 343 12.21 9.57 24.29
CA SER A 343 11.80 8.21 24.68
C SER A 343 11.03 7.52 23.57
N ILE A 344 11.37 6.24 23.38
CA ILE A 344 10.74 5.34 22.41
C ILE A 344 10.25 4.10 23.17
N HIS A 345 8.95 3.82 23.09
CA HIS A 345 8.34 2.62 23.65
C HIS A 345 7.87 1.71 22.51
N ILE A 346 8.03 0.40 22.68
CA ILE A 346 7.77 -0.59 21.63
C ILE A 346 6.81 -1.64 22.15
N MET A 347 5.78 -1.97 21.36
CA MET A 347 4.81 -3.01 21.64
C MET A 347 4.67 -3.92 20.43
N ASP A 348 4.80 -5.23 20.61
CA ASP A 348 4.39 -6.17 19.55
C ASP A 348 2.91 -6.51 19.73
N ILE A 349 2.13 -6.46 18.66
CA ILE A 349 0.68 -6.73 18.73
C ILE A 349 0.44 -8.24 18.73
N PRO A 350 -0.20 -8.81 19.77
CA PRO A 350 -0.44 -10.24 19.86
C PRO A 350 -1.21 -10.80 18.67
N GLY A 351 -0.75 -11.94 18.15
CA GLY A 351 -1.45 -12.65 17.06
C GLY A 351 -1.39 -11.93 15.71
N SER A 352 -0.48 -10.96 15.54
CA SER A 352 -0.30 -10.23 14.29
C SER A 352 1.18 -10.09 13.93
N LEU A 353 1.43 -9.61 12.71
CA LEU A 353 2.75 -9.25 12.20
C LEU A 353 2.97 -7.72 12.26
N ASN A 354 2.53 -7.12 13.37
CA ASN A 354 2.59 -5.68 13.59
C ASN A 354 3.26 -5.34 14.93
N THR A 355 4.05 -4.28 14.90
CA THR A 355 4.70 -3.69 16.07
C THR A 355 4.39 -2.19 16.08
N MET A 356 3.98 -1.68 17.24
CA MET A 356 3.75 -0.26 17.45
C MET A 356 5.00 0.39 18.07
N LEU A 357 5.39 1.54 17.54
CA LEU A 357 6.40 2.42 18.12
C LEU A 357 5.72 3.70 18.63
N PHE A 358 5.97 4.06 19.88
CA PHE A 358 5.48 5.28 20.52
C PHE A 358 6.67 6.18 20.87
N ALA A 359 6.66 7.40 20.38
CA ALA A 359 7.71 8.40 20.57
C ALA A 359 7.16 9.62 21.32
N THR A 360 7.74 9.96 22.47
CA THR A 360 7.33 11.11 23.29
C THR A 360 8.33 12.24 23.20
N LYS A 361 7.89 13.50 23.24
CA LYS A 361 8.76 14.70 23.23
C LYS A 361 9.52 14.94 24.53
N GLN A 362 9.12 14.27 25.61
CA GLN A 362 9.77 14.34 26.91
C GLN A 362 10.20 12.94 27.33
N GLU A 363 11.09 12.88 28.31
CA GLU A 363 11.52 11.62 28.91
C GLU A 363 10.33 10.97 29.63
N THR A 364 9.97 9.77 29.22
CA THR A 364 8.86 9.00 29.78
C THR A 364 9.26 7.55 30.02
N ALA A 365 8.54 6.88 30.90
CA ALA A 365 8.87 5.51 31.31
C ALA A 365 7.62 4.63 31.34
N PRO A 366 7.74 3.31 31.09
CA PRO A 366 6.62 2.37 31.18
C PRO A 366 5.88 2.39 32.53
N GLU A 367 6.54 2.79 33.62
CA GLU A 367 5.96 2.91 34.94
C GLU A 367 4.89 4.02 35.02
N ASN A 368 5.05 5.10 34.25
CA ASN A 368 4.02 6.14 34.12
C ASN A 368 2.76 5.56 33.48
N PHE A 369 2.94 4.75 32.44
CA PHE A 369 1.86 4.06 31.75
C PHE A 369 1.13 3.10 32.69
N ALA A 370 1.88 2.30 33.44
CA ALA A 370 1.33 1.41 34.46
C ALA A 370 0.53 2.18 35.53
N ALA A 371 1.05 3.31 36.01
CA ALA A 371 0.38 4.15 37.00
C ALA A 371 -0.93 4.75 36.45
N ASN A 372 -0.95 5.21 35.21
CA ASN A 372 -2.17 5.68 34.55
C ASN A 372 -3.18 4.54 34.39
N LEU A 373 -2.74 3.36 33.94
CA LEU A 373 -3.61 2.20 33.80
C LEU A 373 -4.25 1.81 35.15
N LEU A 374 -3.45 1.75 36.23
CA LEU A 374 -3.95 1.43 37.56
C LEU A 374 -4.95 2.47 38.10
N ARG A 375 -4.82 3.73 37.69
CA ARG A 375 -5.75 4.81 38.06
C ARG A 375 -7.03 4.78 37.23
N LEU A 376 -6.93 4.53 35.92
CA LEU A 376 -8.04 4.60 34.97
C LEU A 376 -8.88 3.30 34.93
N ALA A 377 -8.25 2.13 35.06
CA ALA A 377 -8.94 0.84 34.99
C ALA A 377 -10.10 0.64 35.99
N PRO A 378 -10.00 1.08 37.27
CA PRO A 378 -11.11 0.93 38.21
C PRO A 378 -12.20 2.01 38.09
N ASP A 379 -11.99 3.06 37.29
CA ASP A 379 -12.93 4.16 37.15
C ASP A 379 -14.10 3.77 36.22
N PRO A 380 -15.35 3.69 36.74
CA PRO A 380 -16.51 3.27 35.94
C PRO A 380 -16.92 4.29 34.87
N GLY A 381 -16.40 5.52 34.93
CA GLY A 381 -16.61 6.53 33.90
C GLY A 381 -15.74 6.33 32.66
N GLN A 382 -14.73 5.46 32.72
CA GLN A 382 -13.79 5.27 31.62
C GLN A 382 -14.33 4.34 30.54
N ASN A 383 -13.97 4.63 29.29
CA ASN A 383 -14.34 3.79 28.18
C ASN A 383 -13.64 2.41 28.30
N PRO A 384 -14.39 1.29 28.28
CA PRO A 384 -13.80 -0.06 28.36
C PRO A 384 -12.80 -0.37 27.24
N LEU A 385 -12.97 0.24 26.06
CA LEU A 385 -12.03 0.11 24.95
C LEU A 385 -10.65 0.65 25.36
N LEU A 386 -10.59 1.81 25.99
CA LEU A 386 -9.33 2.41 26.42
C LEU A 386 -8.60 1.51 27.42
N VAL A 387 -9.32 1.01 28.43
CA VAL A 387 -8.72 0.13 29.45
C VAL A 387 -8.18 -1.15 28.81
N THR A 388 -8.91 -1.70 27.83
CA THR A 388 -8.50 -2.90 27.09
C THR A 388 -7.27 -2.62 26.23
N VAL A 389 -7.25 -1.49 25.51
CA VAL A 389 -6.12 -1.04 24.71
C VAL A 389 -4.89 -0.88 25.59
N MET A 390 -4.97 -0.09 26.66
CA MET A 390 -3.85 0.14 27.57
C MET A 390 -3.36 -1.16 28.22
N SER A 391 -4.27 -2.05 28.63
CA SER A 391 -3.90 -3.35 29.18
C SER A 391 -3.13 -4.20 28.18
N SER A 392 -3.60 -4.24 26.92
CA SER A 392 -2.92 -4.94 25.83
C SER A 392 -1.55 -4.32 25.52
N THR A 393 -1.47 -2.98 25.45
CA THR A 393 -0.22 -2.26 25.23
C THR A 393 0.81 -2.63 26.28
N TYR A 394 0.46 -2.45 27.56
CA TYR A 394 1.37 -2.66 28.67
C TYR A 394 1.84 -4.11 28.78
N ALA A 395 0.92 -5.08 28.62
CA ALA A 395 1.24 -6.50 28.68
C ALA A 395 2.21 -6.97 27.59
N ASN A 396 2.28 -6.24 26.46
CA ASN A 396 3.05 -6.63 25.29
C ASN A 396 4.20 -5.67 24.96
N LEU A 397 4.55 -4.78 25.90
CA LEU A 397 5.75 -3.95 25.77
C LEU A 397 7.00 -4.82 25.61
N LYS A 398 7.88 -4.37 24.73
CA LYS A 398 9.18 -4.98 24.47
C LYS A 398 10.31 -4.13 25.04
N PRO A 399 11.39 -4.77 25.50
CA PRO A 399 12.53 -4.04 26.04
C PRO A 399 13.30 -3.36 24.91
N GLY A 400 13.37 -2.03 24.92
CA GLY A 400 14.24 -1.20 24.09
C GLY A 400 14.38 -1.60 22.61
N TYR A 401 15.45 -1.13 21.99
CA TYR A 401 15.84 -1.46 20.62
C TYR A 401 17.36 -1.46 20.53
N LYS A 402 17.90 -2.08 19.47
CA LYS A 402 19.33 -2.01 19.19
C LYS A 402 19.61 -0.81 18.30
N THR A 403 20.60 0.01 18.65
CA THR A 403 21.00 1.13 17.81
C THR A 403 21.60 0.63 16.49
N THR A 404 21.09 1.13 15.38
CA THR A 404 21.56 0.80 14.02
C THR A 404 21.82 2.06 13.19
N THR A 405 21.60 2.01 11.88
CA THR A 405 21.77 3.15 10.98
C THR A 405 20.57 4.06 11.07
N VAL A 406 20.81 5.37 11.19
CA VAL A 406 19.77 6.40 11.06
C VAL A 406 19.35 6.52 9.60
N PHE A 407 18.04 6.50 9.34
CA PHE A 407 17.49 6.69 8.00
C PHE A 407 17.30 8.18 7.70
N THR A 408 17.69 8.61 6.51
CA THR A 408 17.52 9.97 6.01
C THR A 408 16.83 9.95 4.65
N ASP A 409 16.33 11.09 4.19
CA ASP A 409 15.75 11.20 2.84
C ASP A 409 16.73 10.78 1.73
N ASP A 410 18.03 10.94 1.94
CA ASP A 410 19.08 10.47 1.02
C ASP A 410 19.40 8.96 1.16
N LEU A 411 19.10 8.35 2.32
CA LEU A 411 19.44 6.97 2.62
C LEU A 411 18.41 6.30 3.57
N ALA A 412 17.38 5.70 2.97
CA ALA A 412 16.38 4.90 3.67
C ALA A 412 16.22 3.52 3.00
N PRO A 413 16.99 2.49 3.39
CA PRO A 413 17.00 1.18 2.73
C PRO A 413 15.79 0.30 3.11
N ILE A 414 14.60 0.89 3.25
CA ILE A 414 13.37 0.20 3.71
C ILE A 414 13.01 -0.96 2.80
N GLU A 415 13.02 -0.73 1.48
CA GLU A 415 12.66 -1.77 0.51
C GLU A 415 13.60 -2.98 0.60
N TRP A 416 14.91 -2.74 0.74
CA TRP A 416 15.90 -3.81 0.89
C TRP A 416 15.74 -4.60 2.18
N ILE A 417 15.52 -3.90 3.31
CA ILE A 417 15.31 -4.54 4.61
C ILE A 417 14.04 -5.39 4.57
N VAL A 418 12.92 -4.83 4.10
CA VAL A 418 11.63 -5.52 4.03
C VAL A 418 11.69 -6.71 3.06
N ASN A 419 12.32 -6.58 1.90
CA ASN A 419 12.47 -7.69 0.96
C ASN A 419 13.26 -8.85 1.56
N ASP A 420 14.39 -8.58 2.24
CA ASP A 420 15.17 -9.62 2.91
C ASP A 420 14.41 -10.25 4.09
N MET A 421 13.64 -9.45 4.85
CA MET A 421 12.76 -9.95 5.92
C MET A 421 11.70 -10.92 5.37
N VAL A 422 10.99 -10.53 4.30
CA VAL A 422 9.96 -11.37 3.67
C VAL A 422 10.57 -12.66 3.14
N VAL A 423 11.70 -12.58 2.45
CA VAL A 423 12.40 -13.77 1.94
C VAL A 423 12.75 -14.70 3.10
N ARG A 424 13.42 -14.22 4.15
CA ARG A 424 13.79 -15.05 5.31
C ARG A 424 12.58 -15.67 6.00
N PHE A 425 11.52 -14.89 6.22
CA PHE A 425 10.30 -15.38 6.84
C PHE A 425 9.68 -16.54 6.05
N VAL A 426 9.64 -16.43 4.72
CA VAL A 426 9.15 -17.52 3.86
C VAL A 426 10.11 -18.72 3.90
N LEU A 427 11.42 -18.49 3.83
CA LEU A 427 12.45 -19.55 3.89
C LEU A 427 12.41 -20.36 5.19
N GLU A 428 12.05 -19.71 6.30
CA GLU A 428 11.99 -20.30 7.64
C GLU A 428 10.63 -20.95 7.97
N GLY A 429 9.73 -21.08 6.99
CA GLY A 429 8.42 -21.73 7.17
C GLY A 429 7.33 -20.81 7.72
N GLY A 430 7.53 -19.50 7.69
CA GLY A 430 6.61 -18.50 8.24
C GLY A 430 5.19 -18.49 7.68
N LEU A 431 4.96 -19.11 6.51
CA LEU A 431 3.64 -19.23 5.90
C LEU A 431 2.63 -20.00 6.79
N GLU A 432 3.09 -20.83 7.73
CA GLU A 432 2.22 -21.48 8.72
C GLU A 432 1.60 -20.47 9.71
N PHE A 433 2.21 -19.30 9.91
CA PHE A 433 1.68 -18.22 10.77
C PHE A 433 0.64 -17.35 10.08
N LEU A 434 0.44 -17.49 8.76
CA LEU A 434 -0.51 -16.72 7.96
C LEU A 434 -1.82 -17.49 7.67
N GLN A 435 -1.92 -18.74 8.13
CA GLN A 435 -3.13 -19.59 8.06
C GLN A 435 -3.92 -19.50 9.36
#